data_AF-A0A928R778-F1
#
_entry.id   AF-A0A928R778-F1
#
_cell.length_a   1.000
_cell.length_b   1.000
_cell.length_c   1.000
_cell.angle_alpha   90.00
_cell.angle_beta   90.00
_cell.angle_gamma   90.00
#
_symmetry.space_group_name_H-M   'P 1'
#
loop_
_entity.id
_entity.type
_entity.pdbx_description
1 polymer ?
#
loop_
_entity_poly.entity_id
_entity_poly.type
_entity_poly.pdbx_seq_one_letter_code
_entity_poly.pdbx_strand_id
1 'polypeptide(L)'
;MNELLQKAQELAELIKTSKEYLLAKETEAIQANDEKAQQMIQAYNDKRRDIAVRMQCSQLSEEETEAVRKEINDAFNELMEYDVIKNYVEAQKDFEILNQQIMNIISGAVNGGCGGSCSSCSGCH
;
A
#
# COMPACT_ATOMS: atom_id res chain seq x y z
N MET A 1 33.14 -2.17 5.38
CA MET A 1 31.67 -2.21 5.36
C MET A 1 31.25 -3.63 5.70
N ASN A 2 30.26 -3.82 6.58
CA ASN A 2 29.77 -5.15 6.96
C ASN A 2 29.18 -5.85 5.71
N GLU A 3 29.54 -7.11 5.47
CA GLU A 3 29.10 -7.89 4.29
C GLU A 3 27.57 -7.96 4.17
N LEU A 4 26.85 -8.08 5.30
CA LEU A 4 25.39 -8.07 5.33
C LEU A 4 24.81 -6.73 4.85
N LEU A 5 25.44 -5.62 5.24
CA LEU A 5 25.00 -4.29 4.81
C LEU A 5 25.28 -4.07 3.32
N GLN A 6 26.39 -4.60 2.79
CA GLN A 6 26.67 -4.56 1.37
C GLN A 6 25.63 -5.37 0.57
N LYS A 7 25.29 -6.58 1.02
CA LYS A 7 24.27 -7.41 0.38
C LYS A 7 22.87 -6.76 0.42
N ALA A 8 22.54 -6.07 1.52
CA ALA A 8 21.32 -5.28 1.60
C ALA A 8 21.29 -4.11 0.60
N GLN A 9 22.43 -3.43 0.39
CA GLN A 9 22.55 -2.39 -0.63
C GLN A 9 22.41 -2.94 -2.05
N GLU A 10 23.05 -4.08 -2.35
CA GLU A 10 22.92 -4.75 -3.64
C GLU A 10 21.46 -5.13 -3.93
N LEU A 11 20.75 -5.67 -2.93
CA LEU A 11 19.31 -5.96 -3.04
C LEU A 11 18.50 -4.69 -3.29
N ALA A 12 18.79 -3.60 -2.58
CA ALA A 12 18.09 -2.32 -2.78
C ALA A 12 18.28 -1.77 -4.21
N GLU A 13 19.48 -1.89 -4.79
CA GLU A 13 19.71 -1.48 -6.18
C GLU A 13 18.94 -2.37 -7.17
N LEU A 14 18.83 -3.68 -6.91
CA LEU A 14 17.98 -4.55 -7.74
C LEU A 14 16.50 -4.16 -7.64
N ILE A 15 16.00 -3.88 -6.43
CA ILE A 15 14.62 -3.43 -6.21
C ILE A 15 14.35 -2.13 -7.01
N LYS A 16 15.29 -1.18 -7.02
CA LYS A 16 15.16 0.08 -7.78
C LYS A 16 15.12 -0.13 -9.30
N THR A 17 15.54 -1.30 -9.79
CA THR A 17 15.44 -1.67 -11.21
C THR A 17 14.27 -2.62 -11.51
N SER A 18 13.51 -3.02 -10.48
CA SER A 18 12.32 -3.86 -10.66
C SER A 18 11.23 -3.13 -11.43
N LYS A 19 10.41 -3.90 -12.15
CA LYS A 19 9.28 -3.37 -12.92
C LYS A 19 8.30 -2.62 -12.01
N GLU A 20 8.02 -3.19 -10.84
CA GLU A 20 7.09 -2.68 -9.85
C GLU A 20 7.55 -1.31 -9.33
N TYR A 21 8.84 -1.17 -8.97
CA TYR A 21 9.39 0.11 -8.54
C TYR A 21 9.34 1.17 -9.65
N LEU A 22 9.76 0.81 -10.86
CA LEU A 22 9.80 1.75 -11.98
C LEU A 22 8.39 2.25 -12.33
N LEU A 23 7.39 1.36 -12.36
CA LEU A 23 6.00 1.72 -12.60
C LEU A 23 5.43 2.58 -11.46
N ALA A 24 5.74 2.25 -10.21
CA ALA A 24 5.34 3.06 -9.06
C ALA A 24 5.91 4.48 -9.14
N LYS A 25 7.18 4.64 -9.54
CA LYS A 25 7.83 5.96 -9.71
C LYS A 25 7.28 6.74 -10.90
N GLU A 26 7.00 6.07 -12.01
CA GLU A 26 6.41 6.68 -13.18
C GLU A 26 5.00 7.21 -12.90
N THR A 27 4.13 6.37 -12.34
CA THR A 27 2.75 6.77 -12.03
C THR A 27 2.69 7.81 -10.92
N GLU A 28 3.61 7.78 -9.94
CA GLU A 28 3.80 8.85 -8.95
C GLU A 28 4.13 10.18 -9.63
N ALA A 29 5.06 10.20 -10.58
CA ALA A 29 5.41 11.42 -11.30
C ALA A 29 4.25 11.95 -12.16
N ILE A 30 3.51 11.07 -12.83
CA ILE A 30 2.33 11.45 -13.62
C ILE A 30 1.26 12.07 -12.71
N GLN A 31 0.94 11.38 -11.61
CA GLN A 31 -0.03 11.84 -10.62
C GLN A 31 0.39 13.17 -9.97
N ALA A 32 1.67 13.34 -9.64
CA ALA A 32 2.22 14.57 -9.07
C ALA A 32 2.06 15.80 -9.98
N ASN A 33 2.10 15.59 -11.30
CA ASN A 33 1.98 16.66 -12.30
C ASN A 33 0.56 16.85 -12.86
N ASP A 34 -0.41 16.03 -12.44
CA ASP A 34 -1.82 16.16 -12.84
C ASP A 34 -2.58 17.02 -11.82
N GLU A 35 -2.94 18.24 -12.21
CA GLU A 35 -3.64 19.21 -11.35
C GLU A 35 -4.97 18.67 -10.82
N LYS A 36 -5.72 17.93 -11.64
CA LYS A 36 -7.01 17.37 -11.24
C LYS A 36 -6.81 16.26 -10.22
N ALA A 37 -5.82 15.39 -10.41
CA ALA A 37 -5.47 14.35 -9.46
C ALA A 37 -5.10 14.96 -8.10
N GLN A 38 -4.28 16.02 -8.09
CA GLN A 38 -3.92 16.73 -6.86
C GLN A 38 -5.14 17.32 -6.14
N GLN A 39 -6.06 17.96 -6.88
CA GLN A 39 -7.29 18.50 -6.31
C GLN A 39 -8.19 17.42 -5.71
N MET A 40 -8.38 16.30 -6.42
CA MET A 40 -9.21 15.19 -5.94
C MET A 40 -8.61 14.54 -4.68
N ILE A 41 -7.30 14.28 -4.67
CA ILE A 41 -6.62 13.73 -3.48
C ILE A 41 -6.71 14.69 -2.29
N GLN A 42 -6.54 16.00 -2.52
CA GLN A 42 -6.68 17.01 -1.47
C GLN A 42 -8.10 16.99 -0.87
N ALA A 43 -9.14 16.98 -1.72
CA ALA A 43 -10.53 16.92 -1.27
C ALA A 43 -10.82 15.65 -0.44
N TYR A 44 -10.30 14.49 -0.87
CA TYR A 44 -10.40 13.26 -0.11
C TYR A 44 -9.70 13.33 1.25
N ASN A 45 -8.49 13.90 1.30
CA ASN A 45 -7.73 14.06 2.53
C ASN A 45 -8.43 14.99 3.53
N ASP A 46 -9.02 16.09 3.05
CA ASP A 46 -9.80 17.00 3.89
C ASP A 46 -11.05 16.31 4.43
N LYS A 47 -11.80 15.59 3.59
CA LYS A 47 -12.95 14.79 4.06
C LYS A 47 -12.56 13.75 5.11
N ARG A 48 -11.43 13.06 4.92
CA ARG A 48 -10.90 12.12 5.92
C ARG A 48 -10.54 12.80 7.24
N ARG A 49 -9.96 14.00 7.19
CA ARG A 49 -9.62 14.77 8.39
C ARG A 49 -10.88 15.17 9.15
N ASP A 50 -11.89 15.68 8.45
CA ASP A 50 -13.15 16.10 9.06
C ASP A 50 -13.87 14.92 9.73
N ILE A 51 -13.86 13.77 9.06
CA ILE A 51 -14.40 12.53 9.61
C ILE A 51 -13.61 12.08 10.86
N ALA A 52 -12.27 12.13 10.83
CA ALA A 52 -11.46 11.77 11.98
C ALA A 52 -11.75 12.67 13.20
N VAL A 53 -11.96 13.97 12.97
CA VAL A 53 -12.36 14.93 14.02
C VAL A 53 -13.74 14.56 14.58
N ARG A 54 -14.74 14.27 13.71
CA ARG A 54 -16.08 13.81 14.15
C ARG A 54 -15.99 12.56 15.03
N MET A 55 -15.19 11.57 14.62
CA MET A 55 -15.00 10.33 15.38
C MET A 55 -14.31 10.55 16.73
N GLN A 56 -13.45 11.56 16.84
CA GLN A 56 -12.73 11.84 18.09
C GLN A 56 -13.56 12.69 19.08
N CYS A 57 -14.43 13.56 18.58
CA CYS A 57 -15.23 14.48 19.40
C CYS A 57 -16.61 13.92 19.79
N SER A 58 -17.03 12.78 19.24
CA SER A 58 -18.37 12.22 19.45
C SER A 58 -18.32 10.77 19.90
N GLN A 59 -19.18 10.40 20.86
CA GLN A 59 -19.55 9.00 21.05
C GLN A 59 -20.52 8.63 19.94
N LEU A 60 -19.97 8.19 18.81
CA LEU A 60 -20.78 7.69 17.70
C LEU A 60 -21.45 6.38 18.10
N SER A 61 -22.73 6.25 17.74
CA SER A 61 -23.41 4.97 17.71
C SER A 61 -22.80 4.04 16.66
N GLU A 62 -23.17 2.76 16.71
CA GLU A 62 -22.75 1.77 15.70
C GLU A 62 -23.23 2.16 14.30
N GLU A 63 -24.47 2.67 14.18
CA GLU A 63 -25.05 3.15 12.92
C GLU A 63 -24.27 4.34 12.35
N GLU A 64 -23.93 5.33 13.19
CA GLU A 64 -23.15 6.49 12.76
C GLU A 64 -21.71 6.10 12.39
N THR A 65 -21.13 5.12 13.08
CA THR A 65 -19.81 4.58 12.75
C THR A 65 -19.82 3.93 11.37
N GLU A 66 -20.85 3.15 11.05
CA GLU A 66 -20.98 2.52 9.74
C GLU A 66 -21.24 3.54 8.63
N ALA A 67 -22.07 4.55 8.90
CA ALA A 67 -22.27 5.67 7.96
C ALA A 67 -20.95 6.38 7.65
N VAL A 68 -20.13 6.66 8.67
CA VAL A 68 -18.81 7.25 8.51
C VAL A 68 -17.86 6.37 7.68
N ARG A 69 -17.85 5.05 7.90
CA ARG A 69 -17.05 4.12 7.07
C ARG A 69 -17.48 4.17 5.61
N LYS A 70 -18.80 4.16 5.38
CA LYS A 70 -19.36 4.27 4.03
C LYS A 70 -18.95 5.60 3.38
N GLU A 71 -19.00 6.71 4.09
CA GLU A 71 -18.59 8.03 3.58
C GLU A 71 -17.12 8.07 3.11
N ILE A 72 -16.21 7.41 3.84
CA ILE A 72 -14.79 7.29 3.47
C ILE A 72 -14.64 6.37 2.25
N ASN A 73 -15.32 5.23 2.24
CA ASN A 73 -15.22 4.25 1.16
C ASN A 73 -15.76 4.82 -0.15
N ASP A 74 -16.91 5.50 -0.12
CA ASP A 74 -17.49 6.16 -1.30
C ASP A 74 -16.54 7.23 -1.85
N ALA A 75 -15.94 8.04 -0.98
CA ALA A 75 -14.98 9.06 -1.40
C ALA A 75 -13.70 8.46 -2.00
N PHE A 76 -13.25 7.31 -1.48
CA PHE A 76 -12.12 6.59 -2.06
C PHE A 76 -12.48 5.99 -3.43
N ASN A 77 -13.67 5.41 -3.58
CA ASN A 77 -14.14 4.86 -4.85
C ASN A 77 -14.20 5.95 -5.93
N GLU A 78 -14.66 7.15 -5.60
CA GLU A 78 -14.66 8.31 -6.50
C GLU A 78 -13.24 8.66 -7.00
N LEU A 79 -12.21 8.58 -6.14
CA LEU A 79 -10.83 8.75 -6.58
C LEU A 79 -10.40 7.67 -7.59
N MET A 80 -10.82 6.43 -7.34
CA MET A 80 -10.45 5.26 -8.15
C MET A 80 -11.15 5.22 -9.51
N GLU A 81 -12.14 6.09 -9.75
CA GLU A 81 -12.72 6.31 -11.08
C GLU A 81 -11.81 7.16 -11.98
N TYR A 82 -10.82 7.88 -11.41
CA TYR A 82 -9.87 8.66 -12.19
C TYR A 82 -8.59 7.87 -12.47
N ASP A 83 -8.36 7.52 -13.74
CA ASP A 83 -7.30 6.62 -14.18
C ASP A 83 -5.90 7.00 -13.66
N VAL A 84 -5.56 8.29 -13.61
CA VAL A 84 -4.26 8.75 -13.11
C VAL A 84 -4.07 8.38 -11.64
N ILE A 85 -5.10 8.53 -10.81
CA ILE A 85 -5.05 8.14 -9.40
C ILE A 85 -5.08 6.63 -9.27
N LYS A 86 -5.98 5.95 -10.00
CA LYS A 86 -6.08 4.49 -9.99
C LYS A 86 -4.74 3.82 -10.32
N ASN A 87 -4.11 4.23 -11.42
CA ASN A 87 -2.83 3.68 -11.87
C ASN A 87 -1.73 3.89 -10.82
N TYR A 88 -1.69 5.07 -10.20
CA TYR A 88 -0.77 5.35 -9.10
C TYR A 88 -1.01 4.44 -7.89
N VAL A 89 -2.26 4.33 -7.42
CA VAL A 89 -2.63 3.51 -6.26
C VAL A 89 -2.32 2.03 -6.51
N GLU A 90 -2.66 1.51 -7.69
CA GLU A 90 -2.39 0.12 -8.06
C GLU A 90 -0.88 -0.16 -8.15
N ALA A 91 -0.10 0.72 -8.79
CA ALA A 91 1.34 0.57 -8.89
C ALA A 91 2.05 0.62 -7.53
N GLN A 92 1.62 1.53 -6.63
CA GLN A 92 2.14 1.60 -5.26
C GLN A 92 1.82 0.32 -4.47
N LYS A 93 0.61 -0.22 -4.63
CA LYS A 93 0.21 -1.48 -4.00
C LYS A 93 1.06 -2.65 -4.48
N ASP A 94 1.29 -2.77 -5.78
CA ASP A 94 2.10 -3.86 -6.35
C ASP A 94 3.55 -3.78 -5.87
N PHE A 95 4.12 -2.57 -5.79
CA PHE A 95 5.45 -2.37 -5.22
C PHE A 95 5.52 -2.71 -3.72
N GLU A 96 4.50 -2.37 -2.95
CA GLU A 96 4.41 -2.75 -1.53
C GLU A 96 4.32 -4.27 -1.36
N ILE A 97 3.54 -4.96 -2.20
CA ILE A 97 3.46 -6.43 -2.20
C ILE A 97 4.84 -7.05 -2.46
N LEU A 98 5.60 -6.53 -3.43
CA LEU A 98 6.96 -7.00 -3.69
C LEU A 98 7.87 -6.82 -2.46
N ASN A 99 7.83 -5.65 -1.82
CA ASN A 99 8.63 -5.39 -0.61
C ASN A 99 8.25 -6.34 0.53
N GLN A 100 6.96 -6.58 0.74
CA GLN A 100 6.48 -7.52 1.75
C GLN A 100 6.94 -8.94 1.47
N GLN A 101 6.89 -9.39 0.21
CA GLN A 101 7.39 -10.71 -0.18
C GLN A 101 8.90 -10.86 0.11
N ILE A 102 9.70 -9.85 -0.22
CA ILE A 102 11.14 -9.83 0.06
C ILE A 102 11.39 -9.94 1.57
N MET A 103 10.70 -9.13 2.38
CA MET A 103 10.86 -9.16 3.84
C MET A 103 10.40 -10.48 4.45
N ASN A 104 9.34 -11.09 3.92
CA ASN A 104 8.86 -12.39 4.36
C ASN A 104 9.89 -13.50 4.06
N ILE A 105 10.56 -13.46 2.91
CA ILE A 105 11.63 -14.39 2.55
C ILE A 105 12.80 -14.25 3.54
N ILE A 106 13.25 -13.02 3.79
CA ILE A 106 14.36 -12.74 4.72
C ILE A 106 14.00 -13.20 6.13
N SER A 107 12.83 -12.82 6.63
CA SER A 107 12.35 -13.18 7.98
C SER A 107 12.18 -14.68 8.15
N GLY A 108 11.60 -15.37 7.15
CA GLY A 108 11.45 -16.83 7.15
C GLY A 108 12.79 -17.55 7.23
N ALA A 109 13.77 -17.09 6.45
CA ALA A 109 15.12 -17.66 6.46
C ALA A 109 15.86 -17.45 7.80
N VAL A 110 15.69 -16.28 8.44
CA VAL A 110 16.31 -15.97 9.74
C VAL A 110 15.66 -16.73 10.89
N ASN A 111 14.33 -16.83 10.90
CA ASN A 111 13.58 -17.41 12.02
C ASN A 111 13.38 -18.93 11.90
N GLY A 112 13.96 -19.59 10.89
CA GLY A 112 13.84 -21.04 10.68
C GLY A 112 12.44 -21.50 10.27
N GLY A 113 11.59 -20.59 9.79
CA GLY A 113 10.24 -20.87 9.35
C GLY A 113 10.22 -21.27 7.89
N CYS A 114 9.88 -22.53 7.62
CA CYS A 114 9.51 -23.02 6.30
C CYS A 114 8.50 -22.03 5.66
N GLY A 115 8.96 -21.27 4.68
CA GLY A 115 8.14 -20.32 3.93
C GLY A 115 7.00 -21.09 3.26
N GLY A 116 5.77 -20.65 3.49
CA GLY A 116 4.56 -21.25 2.94
C GLY A 116 4.58 -21.29 1.42
N SER A 117 5.07 -22.40 0.88
CA SER A 117 4.83 -22.94 -0.47
C SER A 117 5.24 -24.42 -0.45
N CYS A 118 4.74 -25.18 0.53
CA CYS A 118 4.77 -26.64 0.47
C CYS A 118 3.33 -27.13 0.33
N SER A 119 2.85 -27.18 -0.91
CA SER A 119 1.66 -27.91 -1.35
C SER A 119 1.79 -29.44 -1.14
N SER A 120 2.58 -29.88 -0.15
CA SER A 120 3.00 -31.26 0.07
C SER A 120 2.89 -31.71 1.54
N CYS A 121 2.23 -30.95 2.42
CA CYS A 121 1.87 -31.48 3.75
C CYS A 121 0.61 -32.35 3.65
N SER A 122 0.74 -33.45 2.89
CA SER A 122 -0.19 -34.57 2.92
C SER A 122 -0.03 -35.29 4.25
N GLY A 123 -0.90 -34.96 5.19
CA GLY A 123 -1.26 -35.83 6.31
C GLY A 123 -0.21 -35.95 7.42
N CYS A 124 -0.52 -35.36 8.57
CA CYS A 124 -0.37 -36.00 9.86
C CYS A 124 -1.55 -35.54 10.75
N HIS A 125 -2.16 -36.53 11.39
CA HIS A 125 -3.25 -36.41 12.37
C HIS A 125 -2.89 -35.55 13.58
#